data_AF-A0A2N3EEI7-F1
#
_entry.id   AF-A0A2N3EEI7-F1
#
_cell.length_a   1.000
_cell.length_b   1.000
_cell.length_c   1.000
_cell.angle_alpha   90.00
_cell.angle_beta   90.00
_cell.angle_gamma   90.00
#
_symmetry.space_group_name_H-M   'P 1'
#
loop_
_entity.id
_entity.type
_entity.pdbx_description
1 polymer ?
#
loop_
_entity_poly.entity_id
_entity_poly.type
_entity_poly.pdbx_seq_one_letter_code
_entity_poly.pdbx_strand_id
1 'polypeptide(L)' 'KPIGVYGEVGFKFGAWHDVGWWGLDLAPSSQEPGDPLPFTADILDHAKRVAAGLGPPAVLNPRC' A
#
# COMPACT_ATOMS: atom_id res chain seq x y z
N LYS A 1 -7.77 8.80 3.96
CA LYS A 1 -8.76 9.28 4.95
C LYS A 1 -8.08 9.51 6.31
N PRO A 2 -8.41 10.56 7.08
CA PRO A 2 -7.95 10.67 8.47
C PRO A 2 -8.57 9.53 9.29
N ILE A 3 -7.78 8.87 10.15
CA ILE A 3 -8.21 7.74 10.99
C ILE A 3 -8.24 8.10 12.47
N GLY A 4 -7.33 8.98 12.91
CA GLY A 4 -7.28 9.38 14.31
C GLY A 4 -6.22 10.45 14.57
N VAL A 5 -6.23 11.00 15.78
CA VAL A 5 -5.23 11.94 16.28
C VAL A 5 -4.83 11.50 17.67
N TYR A 6 -3.52 11.40 17.91
CA TYR A 6 -2.97 11.24 19.25
C TYR A 6 -2.60 12.63 19.77
N GLY A 7 -3.37 13.11 20.75
CA GLY A 7 -3.21 14.44 21.31
C GLY A 7 -1.97 14.55 22.19
N GLU A 8 -1.23 15.66 22.04
CA GLU A 8 -0.07 16.01 22.87
C GLU A 8 0.94 14.86 23.08
N VAL A 9 1.13 14.02 22.06
CA VAL A 9 1.89 12.76 22.22
C VAL A 9 3.40 12.95 22.09
N GLY A 10 3.85 14.04 21.45
CA GLY A 10 5.27 14.33 21.22
C GLY A 10 5.67 15.72 21.65
N PHE A 11 6.77 15.85 22.42
CA PHE A 11 7.34 17.14 22.80
C PHE A 11 8.52 17.52 21.90
N LYS A 12 8.45 18.67 21.22
CA LYS A 12 9.52 19.21 20.37
C LYS A 12 9.41 20.73 20.23
N PHE A 13 10.54 21.42 20.16
CA PHE A 13 10.62 22.89 20.05
C PHE A 13 9.84 23.61 21.17
N GLY A 14 9.90 23.08 22.40
CA GLY A 14 9.27 23.71 23.56
C GLY A 14 7.75 23.54 23.64
N ALA A 15 7.14 22.68 22.83
CA ALA A 15 5.71 22.44 22.81
C ALA A 15 5.37 20.96 22.66
N TRP A 16 4.19 20.58 23.16
CA TRP A 16 3.53 19.31 22.86
C TRP A 16 2.81 19.41 21.50
N HIS A 17 2.82 18.31 20.74
CA HIS A 17 2.25 18.25 19.40
C HIS A 17 1.29 17.07 19.27
N ASP A 18 0.19 17.33 18.58
CA ASP A 18 -0.73 16.30 18.12
C ASP A 18 -0.14 15.56 16.91
N VAL A 19 -0.41 14.26 16.84
CA VAL A 19 0.00 13.43 15.69
C VAL A 19 -1.24 12.81 15.06
N GLY A 20 -1.56 13.27 13.85
CA GLY A 20 -2.61 12.68 13.03
C GLY A 20 -2.15 11.41 12.31
N TRP A 21 -3.07 10.48 12.14
CA TRP A 21 -2.90 9.25 11.37
C TRP A 21 -3.84 9.24 10.16
N TRP A 22 -3.30 8.96 8.98
CA TRP A 22 -4.06 8.84 7.74
C TRP A 22 -3.91 7.44 7.15
N GLY A 23 -4.99 6.92 6.58
CA GLY A 23 -5.00 5.63 5.89
C GLY A 23 -5.38 5.75 4.43
N LEU A 24 -4.85 4.82 3.64
CA LEU A 24 -5.20 4.56 2.26
C LEU A 24 -5.43 3.06 2.12
N ASP A 25 -6.64 2.68 1.72
CA ASP A 25 -6.98 1.28 1.49
C ASP A 25 -6.46 0.90 0.08
N LEU A 26 -5.55 -0.08 0.00
CA LEU A 26 -4.92 -0.50 -1.27
C LEU A 26 -5.71 -1.60 -1.99
N ALA A 27 -6.43 -2.41 -1.21
CA ALA A 27 -7.27 -3.51 -1.68
C ALA A 27 -8.36 -3.77 -0.62
N PRO A 28 -9.44 -4.50 -0.98
CA PRO A 28 -10.39 -5.00 0.02
C PRO A 28 -9.69 -5.85 1.08
N SER A 29 -10.16 -5.75 2.32
CA SER A 29 -9.64 -6.57 3.42
C SER A 29 -9.93 -8.05 3.16
N SER A 30 -8.93 -8.91 3.40
CA SER A 30 -9.04 -10.38 3.33
C SER A 30 -8.76 -10.99 4.69
N GLN A 31 -9.48 -12.07 5.04
CA GLN A 31 -9.18 -12.88 6.25
C GLN A 31 -7.88 -13.68 6.08
N GLU A 32 -7.49 -13.94 4.84
CA GLU A 32 -6.25 -14.62 4.48
C GLU A 32 -5.43 -13.65 3.62
N PRO A 33 -4.72 -12.68 4.22
CA PRO A 33 -3.80 -11.84 3.48
C PRO A 33 -2.60 -12.67 3.01
N GLY A 34 -2.19 -12.48 1.76
CA GLY A 34 -0.90 -12.99 1.30
C GLY A 34 0.25 -12.24 1.97
N ASP A 35 1.43 -12.87 1.99
CA ASP A 35 2.63 -12.22 2.50
C ASP A 35 2.99 -10.97 1.67
N PRO A 36 3.53 -9.91 2.30
CA PRO A 36 4.08 -8.78 1.57
C PRO A 36 5.17 -9.24 0.60
N LEU A 37 5.08 -8.80 -0.65
CA LEU A 37 6.07 -9.13 -1.65
C LEU A 37 7.28 -8.18 -1.56
N PRO A 38 8.51 -8.66 -1.84
CA PRO A 38 9.68 -7.80 -1.95
C PRO A 38 9.50 -6.74 -3.04
N PHE A 39 10.08 -5.55 -2.85
CA PHE A 39 9.98 -4.50 -3.87
C PHE A 39 10.99 -4.73 -5.00
N THR A 40 10.56 -5.42 -6.07
CA THR A 40 11.36 -5.68 -7.28
C THR A 40 10.85 -4.89 -8.49
N ALA A 41 11.67 -4.80 -9.54
CA ALA A 41 11.28 -4.15 -10.79
C ALA A 41 10.05 -4.80 -11.42
N ASP A 42 9.98 -6.13 -11.42
CA ASP A 42 8.86 -6.89 -11.97
C ASP A 42 7.56 -6.65 -11.21
N ILE A 43 7.64 -6.59 -9.86
CA ILE A 43 6.47 -6.28 -9.02
C ILE A 43 6.00 -4.84 -9.25
N LEU A 44 6.92 -3.89 -9.43
CA LEU A 44 6.57 -2.51 -9.74
C LEU A 44 5.90 -2.39 -11.12
N ASP A 45 6.38 -3.12 -12.14
CA ASP A 45 5.74 -3.15 -13.46
C ASP A 45 4.33 -3.76 -13.38
N HIS A 46 4.20 -4.88 -12.67
CA HIS A 46 2.90 -5.52 -12.43
C HIS A 46 1.91 -4.56 -11.73
N ALA A 47 2.34 -3.89 -10.65
CA ALA A 47 1.51 -2.93 -9.93
C ALA A 47 1.05 -1.77 -10.81
N LYS A 48 1.93 -1.23 -11.66
CA LYS A 48 1.58 -0.16 -12.61
C LYS A 48 0.55 -0.61 -13.62
N ARG A 49 0.63 -1.85 -14.11
CA ARG A 49 -0.36 -2.41 -15.05
C ARG A 49 -1.73 -2.56 -14.40
N VAL A 50 -1.78 -3.13 -13.19
CA VAL A 50 -3.04 -3.27 -12.43
C VAL A 50 -3.66 -1.90 -12.16
N ALA A 51 -2.87 -0.91 -11.76
CA ALA A 51 -3.35 0.46 -11.56
C ALA A 51 -3.87 1.10 -12.85
N ALA A 52 -3.31 0.73 -14.01
CA ALA A 52 -3.78 1.16 -15.33
C ALA A 52 -4.98 0.35 -15.86
N GLY A 53 -5.50 -0.62 -15.11
CA GLY A 53 -6.59 -1.51 -15.55
C GLY A 53 -6.17 -2.56 -16.58
N LEU A 54 -4.87 -2.70 -16.83
CA LEU A 54 -4.30 -3.71 -17.69
C LEU A 54 -4.05 -4.93 -16.80
N GLY A 55 -4.81 -6.01 -17.01
CA GLY A 55 -4.63 -7.27 -16.28
C GLY A 55 -3.18 -7.81 -16.38
N PRO A 56 -2.85 -8.90 -15.66
CA PRO A 56 -1.53 -9.51 -15.78
C PRO A 56 -1.21 -9.80 -17.25
N PRO A 57 0.07 -9.63 -17.69
CA PRO A 57 0.44 -9.99 -19.04
C PRO A 57 0.03 -11.44 -19.29
N ALA A 58 -0.63 -11.70 -20.43
CA ALA A 58 -0.96 -13.05 -20.82
C ALA A 58 0.32 -13.88 -20.78
N VAL A 59 0.35 -14.90 -19.92
CA VAL A 59 1.43 -15.88 -19.96
C VAL A 59 1.30 -16.58 -21.30
N LEU A 60 2.14 -16.21 -22.26
CA LEU A 60 2.26 -16.92 -23.52
C LEU A 60 2.66 -18.36 -23.19
N ASN A 61 1.72 -19.30 -23.32
CA ASN A 61 2.02 -20.71 -23.21
C ASN A 61 2.85 -21.12 -24.43
N PRO A 62 4.12 -21.55 -24.27
CA PRO A 62 4.99 -21.88 -25.40
C PRO A 62 4.70 -23.26 -26.01
N ARG A 63 3.54 -23.88 -25.73
CA ARG A 63 3.16 -25.16 -26.34
C ARG A 63 2.32 -24.95 -27.60
N CYS A 64 3.03 -24.68 -28.70
CA CYS A 64 2.71 -25.11 -30.06
C CYS A 64 3.88 -25.97 -30.53
#